data_AF-A0A0U5INB3-F1
#
_entry.id   AF-A0A0U5INB3-F1
#
_cell.length_a   1.000
_cell.length_b   1.000
_cell.length_c   1.000
_cell.angle_alpha   90.00
_cell.angle_beta   90.00
_cell.angle_gamma   90.00
#
_symmetry.space_group_name_H-M   'P 1'
#
loop_
_entity.id
_entity.type
_entity.pdbx_description
1 polymer ?
#
loop_
_entity_poly.entity_id
_entity_poly.type
_entity_poly.pdbx_seq_one_letter_code
_entity_poly.pdbx_strand_id
1 'polypeptide(L)'
;MSTPLTGRPAELRSLIADFLFERLNAKLEKLAEDDPKRVSLREQFVPSAWIEDAARRVGQIQAVTHSLKPIHPDAKGSSLFLEPGSLASLVEVGSHSLGIVFDTDVVGNAAALDVYKFLKLRHEGQSLLTLAIAADADFGAALTDDPITAQAWMAAFAGLAKPRGKLSSHAQAKQIYWPVGSDPHDDGDYHLLAPLYPTSLVHRVYQAVQEDRFSEDAKVARKARKAGEWHERPVHEYSNLAVQKLGGTQPQNISQLNSERRGDNCLLASLPPVWQSLTVKPLFGVKSLFNVYHRRREVRTHARELRRFLESNPASNLKTRQRLDELVNALLDELIQFTAEVRTLDAGWSRDPQCDQLPPAHSAWLDPDAANVHPDDVIERVASDFAHWLNAQLRDPLPMGDPEYLYWCKLAREQIKEYEGEISHEQ
;
A
#
# COMPACT_ATOMS: atom_id res chain seq x y z
N MET A 1 -4.37 -4.59 59.98
CA MET A 1 -3.83 -5.93 59.68
C MET A 1 -4.41 -6.32 58.34
N SER A 2 -3.63 -6.20 57.26
CA SER A 2 -4.10 -6.53 55.91
C SER A 2 -4.28 -8.04 55.81
N THR A 3 -5.48 -8.47 55.45
CA THR A 3 -5.80 -9.86 55.13
C THR A 3 -4.85 -10.34 54.02
N PRO A 4 -4.15 -11.48 54.18
CA PRO A 4 -3.35 -12.01 53.09
C PRO A 4 -4.28 -12.35 51.93
N LEU A 5 -4.13 -11.61 50.83
CA LEU A 5 -4.85 -11.92 49.60
C LEU A 5 -4.43 -13.32 49.14
N THR A 6 -5.40 -14.16 48.81
CA THR A 6 -5.17 -15.52 48.28
C THR A 6 -5.93 -15.68 46.96
N GLY A 7 -5.27 -16.25 45.95
CA GLY A 7 -5.85 -16.45 44.61
C GLY A 7 -5.64 -15.26 43.66
N ARG A 8 -6.62 -15.02 42.79
CA ARG A 8 -6.60 -14.01 41.70
C ARG A 8 -6.17 -12.59 42.12
N PRO A 9 -6.61 -12.02 43.27
CA PRO A 9 -6.14 -10.71 43.72
C PRO A 9 -4.64 -10.66 44.06
N ALA A 10 -4.07 -11.76 44.55
CA ALA A 10 -2.65 -11.84 44.90
C ALA A 10 -1.77 -11.92 43.64
N GLU A 11 -2.23 -12.65 42.62
CA GLU A 11 -1.58 -12.69 41.31
C GLU A 11 -1.61 -11.33 40.62
N LEU A 12 -2.75 -10.64 40.65
CA LEU A 12 -2.88 -9.27 40.14
C LEU A 12 -1.94 -8.32 40.89
N ARG A 13 -1.88 -8.41 42.23
CA ARG A 13 -0.95 -7.59 43.03
C ARG A 13 0.52 -7.90 42.72
N SER A 14 0.88 -9.17 42.49
CA SER A 14 2.22 -9.56 42.04
C SER A 14 2.53 -8.97 40.67
N LEU A 15 1.63 -9.11 39.70
CA LEU A 15 1.81 -8.58 38.35
C LEU A 15 1.99 -7.06 38.33
N ILE A 16 1.26 -6.34 39.19
CA ILE A 16 1.45 -4.90 39.40
C ILE A 16 2.83 -4.61 39.98
N ALA A 17 3.24 -5.37 41.01
CA ALA A 17 4.55 -5.18 41.65
C ALA A 17 5.71 -5.48 40.70
N ASP A 18 5.61 -6.54 39.89
CA ASP A 18 6.62 -6.94 38.91
C ASP A 18 6.79 -5.85 37.85
N PHE A 19 5.69 -5.32 37.32
CA PHE A 19 5.72 -4.20 36.36
C PHE A 19 6.39 -2.95 36.94
N LEU A 20 6.09 -2.61 38.21
CA LEU A 20 6.71 -1.48 38.89
C LEU A 20 8.19 -1.72 39.15
N PHE A 21 8.57 -2.94 39.52
CA PHE A 21 9.96 -3.34 39.76
C PHE A 21 10.80 -3.28 38.48
N GLU A 22 10.30 -3.83 37.37
CA GLU A 22 10.97 -3.74 36.06
C GLU A 22 11.22 -2.28 35.66
N ARG A 23 10.23 -1.40 35.86
CA ARG A 23 10.35 0.03 35.54
C ARG A 23 11.29 0.78 36.48
N LEU A 24 11.25 0.45 37.77
CA LEU A 24 12.17 0.99 38.74
C LEU A 24 13.60 0.64 38.31
N ASN A 25 13.88 -0.64 38.01
CA ASN A 25 15.20 -1.10 37.57
C ASN A 25 15.65 -0.42 36.28
N ALA A 26 14.78 -0.36 35.25
CA ALA A 26 15.11 0.31 33.99
C ALA A 26 15.40 1.82 34.14
N LYS A 27 14.85 2.47 35.17
CA LYS A 27 15.22 3.86 35.53
C LYS A 27 16.51 3.91 36.34
N LEU A 28 16.67 3.03 37.33
CA LEU A 28 17.86 2.96 38.18
C LEU A 28 19.14 2.63 37.40
N GLU A 29 19.07 1.78 36.37
CA GLU A 29 20.20 1.48 35.48
C GLU A 29 20.71 2.71 34.71
N LYS A 30 19.84 3.70 34.46
CA LYS A 30 20.22 4.95 33.77
C LYS A 30 20.78 6.02 34.71
N LEU A 31 20.83 5.73 36.01
CA LEU A 31 21.29 6.64 37.07
C LEU A 31 22.54 6.07 37.74
N ALA A 32 23.50 6.94 38.04
CA ALA A 32 24.71 6.56 38.78
C ALA A 32 24.37 6.03 40.19
N GLU A 33 25.25 5.22 40.78
CA GLU A 33 24.97 4.55 42.06
C GLU A 33 24.74 5.48 43.25
N ASP A 34 25.40 6.64 43.24
CA ASP A 34 25.34 7.65 44.30
C ASP A 34 24.36 8.81 44.04
N ASP A 35 23.49 8.72 43.02
CA ASP A 35 22.53 9.81 42.76
C ASP A 35 21.43 9.84 43.85
N PRO A 36 21.24 10.96 44.59
CA PRO A 36 20.18 11.10 45.59
C PRO A 36 18.77 10.90 45.00
N LYS A 37 18.60 11.01 43.68
CA LYS A 37 17.34 10.70 42.98
C LYS A 37 16.96 9.22 43.04
N ARG A 38 17.88 8.29 43.36
CA ARG A 38 17.55 6.86 43.52
C ARG A 38 16.62 6.63 44.71
N VAL A 39 16.81 7.36 45.82
CA VAL A 39 15.96 7.24 47.02
C VAL A 39 14.56 7.77 46.73
N SER A 40 14.46 8.96 46.11
CA SER A 40 13.16 9.54 45.76
C SER A 40 12.43 8.74 44.68
N LEU A 41 13.14 8.10 43.74
CA LEU A 41 12.53 7.17 42.78
C LEU A 41 11.97 5.93 43.46
N ARG A 42 12.66 5.34 44.45
CA ARG A 42 12.14 4.19 45.19
C ARG A 42 10.85 4.54 45.93
N GLU A 43 10.76 5.73 46.51
CA GLU A 43 9.54 6.23 47.17
C GLU A 43 8.40 6.49 46.16
N GLN A 44 8.71 7.05 44.99
CA GLN A 44 7.72 7.30 43.93
C GLN A 44 7.16 6.03 43.28
N PHE A 45 7.91 4.93 43.31
CA PHE A 45 7.51 3.64 42.73
C PHE A 45 6.91 2.68 43.76
N VAL A 46 6.68 3.13 45.00
CA VAL A 46 5.84 2.39 45.95
C VAL A 46 4.45 2.20 45.33
N PRO A 47 3.89 0.97 45.30
CA PRO A 47 2.67 0.68 44.55
C PRO A 47 1.51 1.64 44.83
N SER A 48 1.21 1.92 46.10
CA SER A 48 0.11 2.83 46.47
C SER A 48 0.33 4.26 45.98
N ALA A 49 1.52 4.83 46.21
CA ALA A 49 1.86 6.19 45.79
C ALA A 49 1.90 6.33 44.26
N TRP A 50 2.43 5.32 43.57
CA TRP A 50 2.49 5.31 42.11
C TRP A 50 1.09 5.19 41.50
N ILE A 51 0.24 4.30 42.02
CA ILE A 51 -1.13 4.11 41.52
C ILE A 51 -1.97 5.38 41.74
N GLU A 52 -1.83 6.04 42.89
CA GLU A 52 -2.52 7.31 43.16
C GLU A 52 -2.10 8.40 42.16
N ASP A 53 -0.79 8.54 41.92
CA ASP A 53 -0.28 9.48 40.92
C ASP A 53 -0.67 9.08 39.49
N ALA A 54 -0.70 7.78 39.19
CA ALA A 54 -1.17 7.26 37.91
C ALA A 54 -2.65 7.59 37.68
N ALA A 55 -3.51 7.41 38.68
CA ALA A 55 -4.93 7.77 38.62
C ALA A 55 -5.12 9.27 38.33
N ARG A 56 -4.26 10.14 38.88
CA ARG A 56 -4.25 11.59 38.56
C ARG A 56 -3.77 11.85 37.13
N ARG A 57 -2.70 11.18 36.68
CA ARG A 57 -2.11 11.35 35.35
C ARG A 57 -2.94 10.76 34.21
N VAL A 58 -3.85 9.82 34.50
CA VAL A 58 -4.82 9.31 33.52
C VAL A 58 -5.63 10.45 32.90
N GLY A 59 -5.91 11.49 33.69
CA GLY A 59 -6.50 12.75 33.25
C GLY A 59 -5.77 13.47 32.10
N GLN A 60 -4.54 13.06 31.77
CA GLN A 60 -3.72 13.65 30.69
C GLN A 60 -3.65 12.78 29.43
N ILE A 61 -4.21 11.57 29.45
CA ILE A 61 -4.22 10.61 28.33
C ILE A 61 -5.64 10.18 27.99
N GLN A 62 -5.87 9.79 26.75
CA GLN A 62 -7.17 9.32 26.28
C GLN A 62 -6.95 8.16 25.31
N ALA A 63 -7.73 7.08 25.47
CA ALA A 63 -7.83 6.05 24.45
C ALA A 63 -8.58 6.59 23.24
N VAL A 64 -8.06 6.31 22.05
CA VAL A 64 -8.62 6.78 20.80
C VAL A 64 -8.47 5.70 19.73
N THR A 65 -9.43 5.64 18.83
CA THR A 65 -9.33 4.88 17.58
C THR A 65 -9.07 5.83 16.42
N HIS A 66 -9.62 7.03 16.51
CA HIS A 66 -9.48 8.11 15.55
C HIS A 66 -8.84 9.33 16.22
N SER A 67 -7.69 9.77 15.71
CA SER A 67 -6.85 10.81 16.30
C SER A 67 -6.79 12.05 15.41
N LEU A 68 -6.72 13.24 16.02
CA LEU A 68 -6.57 14.50 15.30
C LEU A 68 -5.10 14.86 15.01
N LYS A 69 -4.18 14.51 15.91
CA LYS A 69 -2.76 14.90 15.84
C LYS A 69 -2.01 14.47 14.57
N PRO A 70 -2.32 13.32 13.94
CA PRO A 70 -1.68 12.94 12.68
C PRO A 70 -1.92 13.92 11.53
N ILE A 71 -3.00 14.71 11.58
CA ILE A 71 -3.28 15.75 10.58
C ILE A 71 -2.33 16.92 10.76
N HIS A 72 -2.22 17.42 11.99
CA HIS A 72 -1.25 18.44 12.38
C HIS A 72 -0.87 18.23 13.86
N PRO A 73 0.43 18.10 14.21
CA PRO A 73 0.86 17.81 15.58
C PRO A 73 0.36 18.79 16.64
N ASP A 74 0.23 20.07 16.27
CA ASP A 74 -0.22 21.13 17.18
C ASP A 74 -1.76 21.30 17.23
N ALA A 75 -2.51 20.53 16.44
CA ALA A 75 -3.96 20.63 16.43
C ALA A 75 -4.54 20.16 17.78
N LYS A 76 -5.10 21.10 18.53
CA LYS A 76 -5.83 20.83 19.77
C LYS A 76 -7.31 20.72 19.47
N GLY A 77 -7.83 19.50 19.52
CA GLY A 77 -9.24 19.22 19.31
C GLY A 77 -9.58 17.82 19.80
N SER A 78 -10.82 17.40 19.54
CA SER A 78 -11.33 16.13 20.01
C SER A 78 -10.78 14.96 19.21
N SER A 79 -10.29 13.95 19.91
CA SER A 79 -10.04 12.62 19.36
C SER A 79 -11.09 11.65 19.89
N LEU A 80 -11.45 10.65 19.08
CA LEU A 80 -12.62 9.80 19.34
C LEU A 80 -12.21 8.35 19.59
N PHE A 81 -12.90 7.75 20.55
CA PHE A 81 -12.93 6.32 20.77
C PHE A 81 -14.29 5.80 20.29
N LEU A 82 -14.28 5.01 19.23
CA LEU A 82 -15.45 4.34 18.67
C LEU A 82 -15.02 2.91 18.39
N GLU A 83 -15.71 1.96 19.00
CA GLU A 83 -15.42 0.56 18.78
C GLU A 83 -15.82 0.17 17.35
N PRO A 84 -14.93 -0.46 16.56
CA PRO A 84 -15.22 -0.91 15.20
C PRO A 84 -16.53 -1.68 15.06
N GLY A 85 -16.83 -2.58 16.00
CA GLY A 85 -18.07 -3.36 15.99
C GLY A 85 -19.35 -2.56 16.26
N SER A 86 -19.24 -1.33 16.76
CA SER A 86 -20.39 -0.43 16.95
C SER A 86 -20.68 0.46 15.73
N LEU A 87 -19.76 0.49 14.75
CA LEU A 87 -19.92 1.28 13.54
C LEU A 87 -20.88 0.57 12.56
N ALA A 88 -21.60 1.37 11.77
CA ALA A 88 -22.45 0.83 10.71
C ALA A 88 -21.62 0.06 9.70
N SER A 89 -22.08 -1.13 9.33
CA SER A 89 -21.43 -1.94 8.30
C SER A 89 -21.69 -1.33 6.92
N LEU A 90 -20.62 -0.96 6.22
CA LEU A 90 -20.63 -0.50 4.84
C LEU A 90 -20.08 -1.58 3.90
N VAL A 91 -20.35 -1.44 2.61
CA VAL A 91 -19.83 -2.35 1.56
C VAL A 91 -18.34 -2.12 1.35
N GLU A 92 -17.90 -0.86 1.49
CA GLU A 92 -16.52 -0.45 1.42
C GLU A 92 -15.73 -0.92 2.65
N VAL A 93 -14.41 -1.06 2.50
CA VAL A 93 -13.52 -1.42 3.60
C VAL A 93 -13.19 -0.17 4.41
N GLY A 94 -13.39 -0.25 5.73
CA GLY A 94 -13.16 0.86 6.64
C GLY A 94 -12.79 0.40 8.05
N SER A 95 -12.80 1.33 9.01
CA SER A 95 -12.51 1.02 10.40
C SER A 95 -13.54 0.07 11.02
N HIS A 96 -14.78 0.01 10.51
CA HIS A 96 -15.81 -0.96 10.91
C HIS A 96 -15.42 -2.41 10.63
N SER A 97 -14.57 -2.66 9.62
CA SER A 97 -14.17 -4.01 9.22
C SER A 97 -13.18 -4.69 10.19
N LEU A 98 -12.67 -3.97 11.19
CA LEU A 98 -11.74 -4.53 12.19
C LEU A 98 -12.41 -5.51 13.17
N GLY A 99 -13.73 -5.42 13.36
CA GLY A 99 -14.49 -6.28 14.27
C GLY A 99 -14.06 -6.12 15.74
N ILE A 100 -13.94 -7.23 16.46
CA ILE A 100 -13.65 -7.26 17.91
C ILE A 100 -12.15 -7.15 18.21
N VAL A 101 -11.29 -7.49 17.24
CA VAL A 101 -9.83 -7.54 17.43
C VAL A 101 -9.20 -6.29 16.83
N PHE A 102 -9.02 -5.26 17.65
CA PHE A 102 -8.34 -4.02 17.25
C PHE A 102 -7.41 -3.51 18.35
N ASP A 103 -6.33 -2.87 17.92
CA ASP A 103 -5.42 -2.16 18.82
C ASP A 103 -5.93 -0.74 19.06
N THR A 104 -6.13 -0.41 20.34
CA THR A 104 -6.51 0.94 20.76
C THR A 104 -5.26 1.81 20.85
N ASP A 105 -5.34 3.01 20.27
CA ASP A 105 -4.27 3.99 20.39
C ASP A 105 -4.47 4.89 21.62
N VAL A 106 -3.40 5.53 22.07
CA VAL A 106 -3.48 6.53 23.14
C VAL A 106 -2.82 7.82 22.73
N VAL A 107 -3.56 8.90 22.94
CA VAL A 107 -3.12 10.27 22.71
C VAL A 107 -3.09 11.01 24.05
N GLY A 108 -2.05 11.80 24.27
CA GLY A 108 -1.93 12.62 25.47
C GLY A 108 -0.52 13.11 25.70
N ASN A 109 -0.23 13.44 26.96
CA ASN A 109 1.12 13.76 27.41
C ASN A 109 2.00 12.49 27.39
N ALA A 110 3.15 12.55 26.72
CA ALA A 110 4.09 11.43 26.62
C ALA A 110 4.55 10.92 28.01
N ALA A 111 4.65 11.82 28.99
CA ALA A 111 5.02 11.47 30.36
C ALA A 111 3.99 10.62 31.12
N ALA A 112 2.75 10.53 30.61
CA ALA A 112 1.66 9.74 31.18
C ALA A 112 1.36 8.46 30.37
N LEU A 113 2.07 8.21 29.26
CA LEU A 113 1.94 6.97 28.47
C LEU A 113 2.33 5.71 29.25
N ASP A 114 3.09 5.87 30.34
CA ASP A 114 3.39 4.80 31.25
C ASP A 114 2.16 4.23 31.95
N VAL A 115 1.18 5.07 32.26
CA VAL A 115 -0.07 4.63 32.84
C VAL A 115 -0.88 3.79 31.85
N TYR A 116 -0.83 4.11 30.54
CA TYR A 116 -1.44 3.23 29.55
C TYR A 116 -0.73 1.87 29.44
N LYS A 117 0.61 1.86 29.47
CA LYS A 117 1.36 0.60 29.47
C LYS A 117 1.00 -0.29 30.66
N PHE A 118 0.75 0.31 31.81
CA PHE A 118 0.21 -0.38 32.99
C PHE A 118 -1.18 -0.96 32.70
N LEU A 119 -2.11 -0.15 32.19
CA LEU A 119 -3.49 -0.58 31.91
C LEU A 119 -3.61 -1.60 30.76
N LYS A 120 -2.60 -1.69 29.88
CA LYS A 120 -2.52 -2.66 28.77
C LYS A 120 -2.07 -4.06 29.25
N LEU A 121 -1.55 -4.20 30.47
CA LEU A 121 -1.15 -5.50 31.00
C LEU A 121 -2.34 -6.47 30.99
N ARG A 122 -2.06 -7.74 30.68
CA ARG A 122 -3.08 -8.78 30.58
C ARG A 122 -2.96 -9.76 31.75
N HIS A 123 -4.08 -10.05 32.38
CA HIS A 123 -4.23 -11.16 33.34
C HIS A 123 -5.41 -12.00 32.84
N GLU A 124 -5.21 -13.32 32.73
CA GLU A 124 -6.21 -14.27 32.22
C GLU A 124 -6.84 -13.88 30.86
N GLY A 125 -6.07 -13.21 29.99
CA GLY A 125 -6.53 -12.78 28.67
C GLY A 125 -7.35 -11.46 28.66
N GLN A 126 -7.66 -10.88 29.82
CA GLN A 126 -8.29 -9.58 29.95
C GLN A 126 -7.27 -8.49 30.28
N SER A 127 -7.46 -7.27 29.77
CA SER A 127 -6.60 -6.15 30.11
C SER A 127 -7.00 -5.54 31.46
N LEU A 128 -6.05 -4.97 32.20
CA LEU A 128 -6.35 -4.24 33.44
C LEU A 128 -7.33 -3.08 33.21
N LEU A 129 -7.33 -2.47 32.01
CA LEU A 129 -8.34 -1.49 31.62
C LEU A 129 -9.75 -2.10 31.57
N THR A 130 -9.89 -3.29 31.00
CA THR A 130 -11.18 -4.01 30.93
C THR A 130 -11.69 -4.33 32.34
N LEU A 131 -10.80 -4.78 33.23
CA LEU A 131 -11.11 -5.03 34.64
C LEU A 131 -11.54 -3.76 35.37
N ALA A 132 -10.87 -2.63 35.11
CA ALA A 132 -11.23 -1.33 35.67
C ALA A 132 -12.60 -0.83 35.17
N ILE A 133 -12.92 -1.03 33.89
CA ILE A 133 -14.23 -0.68 33.31
C ILE A 133 -15.35 -1.56 33.89
N ALA A 134 -15.08 -2.85 34.08
CA ALA A 134 -16.02 -3.79 34.69
C ALA A 134 -16.19 -3.61 36.21
N ALA A 135 -15.39 -2.73 36.83
CA ALA A 135 -15.33 -2.54 38.28
C ALA A 135 -15.13 -3.86 39.04
N ASP A 136 -14.19 -4.69 38.55
CA ASP A 136 -13.89 -6.01 39.11
C ASP A 136 -13.39 -5.90 40.56
N ALA A 137 -13.99 -6.69 41.45
CA ALA A 137 -13.71 -6.65 42.89
C ALA A 137 -12.31 -7.18 43.23
N ASP A 138 -11.80 -8.17 42.49
CA ASP A 138 -10.47 -8.74 42.69
C ASP A 138 -9.38 -7.75 42.28
N PHE A 139 -9.62 -7.02 41.18
CA PHE A 139 -8.73 -5.94 40.76
C PHE A 139 -8.73 -4.77 41.77
N GLY A 140 -9.90 -4.38 42.28
CA GLY A 140 -9.99 -3.38 43.34
C GLY A 140 -9.19 -3.75 44.59
N ALA A 141 -9.31 -5.00 45.06
CA ALA A 141 -8.56 -5.51 46.21
C ALA A 141 -7.04 -5.60 45.96
N ALA A 142 -6.63 -5.83 44.71
CA ALA A 142 -5.21 -5.83 44.35
C ALA A 142 -4.58 -4.44 44.46
N LEU A 143 -5.31 -3.38 44.14
CA LEU A 143 -4.82 -1.99 44.12
C LEU A 143 -4.61 -1.41 45.53
N THR A 144 -5.61 -1.54 46.41
CA THR A 144 -5.56 -1.02 47.78
C THR A 144 -6.49 -1.83 48.68
N ASP A 145 -6.18 -1.85 49.98
CA ASP A 145 -7.00 -2.54 50.99
C ASP A 145 -8.26 -1.71 51.35
N ASP A 146 -8.31 -0.42 50.99
CA ASP A 146 -9.50 0.43 51.19
C ASP A 146 -10.43 0.43 49.95
N PRO A 147 -11.66 -0.11 50.07
CA PRO A 147 -12.56 -0.25 48.94
C PRO A 147 -12.98 1.10 48.32
N ILE A 148 -13.01 2.19 49.09
CA ILE A 148 -13.42 3.51 48.59
C ILE A 148 -12.35 4.07 47.64
N THR A 149 -11.08 4.04 48.05
CA THR A 149 -9.98 4.45 47.18
C THR A 149 -9.81 3.52 45.98
N ALA A 150 -10.01 2.20 46.15
CA ALA A 150 -10.00 1.27 45.03
C ALA A 150 -11.02 1.64 43.96
N GLN A 151 -12.26 1.92 44.37
CA GLN A 151 -13.33 2.30 43.45
C GLN A 151 -13.07 3.64 42.75
N ALA A 152 -12.53 4.63 43.48
CA ALA A 152 -12.14 5.91 42.92
C ALA A 152 -11.04 5.78 41.86
N TRP A 153 -10.01 4.96 42.12
CA TRP A 153 -8.93 4.71 41.16
C TRP A 153 -9.42 3.93 39.94
N MET A 154 -10.24 2.90 40.13
CA MET A 154 -10.85 2.17 39.00
C MET A 154 -11.71 3.10 38.14
N ALA A 155 -12.53 3.97 38.75
CA ALA A 155 -13.32 4.95 38.03
C ALA A 155 -12.46 5.95 37.24
N ALA A 156 -11.33 6.39 37.81
CA ALA A 156 -10.37 7.25 37.13
C ALA A 156 -9.75 6.53 35.91
N PHE A 157 -9.32 5.28 36.07
CA PHE A 157 -8.78 4.46 34.98
C PHE A 157 -9.82 4.20 33.87
N ALA A 158 -11.06 3.87 34.23
CA ALA A 158 -12.17 3.68 33.28
C ALA A 158 -12.49 4.97 32.50
N GLY A 159 -12.23 6.14 33.08
CA GLY A 159 -12.38 7.44 32.42
C GLY A 159 -11.49 7.63 31.19
N LEU A 160 -10.44 6.83 31.02
CA LEU A 160 -9.53 6.87 29.87
C LEU A 160 -10.22 6.54 28.54
N ALA A 161 -11.24 5.67 28.57
CA ALA A 161 -12.01 5.26 27.39
C ALA A 161 -13.12 6.26 27.01
N LYS A 162 -13.48 7.19 27.90
CA LYS A 162 -14.57 8.14 27.66
C LYS A 162 -14.05 9.38 26.90
N PRO A 163 -14.80 9.90 25.91
CA PRO A 163 -14.45 11.14 25.26
C PRO A 163 -14.45 12.30 26.25
N ARG A 164 -13.43 13.19 26.13
CA ARG A 164 -13.30 14.35 27.01
C ARG A 164 -14.03 15.57 26.46
N GLY A 165 -14.96 16.09 27.26
CA GLY A 165 -15.56 17.41 27.05
C GLY A 165 -16.44 17.50 25.81
N LYS A 166 -16.67 18.74 25.35
CA LYS A 166 -17.45 19.03 24.14
C LYS A 166 -16.60 18.75 22.90
N LEU A 167 -17.23 18.21 21.87
CA LEU A 167 -16.60 17.99 20.57
C LEU A 167 -16.12 19.33 19.99
N SER A 168 -14.83 19.40 19.67
CA SER A 168 -14.20 20.57 19.07
C SER A 168 -13.19 20.15 17.98
N SER A 169 -13.08 21.00 16.97
CA SER A 169 -12.07 20.89 15.91
C SER A 169 -11.08 22.06 16.04
N HIS A 170 -10.03 22.06 15.22
CA HIS A 170 -8.98 23.08 15.23
C HIS A 170 -8.87 23.74 13.85
N ALA A 171 -8.37 24.98 13.77
CA ALA A 171 -8.13 25.67 12.50
C ALA A 171 -7.14 24.94 11.57
N GLN A 172 -6.24 24.13 12.15
CA GLN A 172 -5.28 23.29 11.42
C GLN A 172 -5.80 21.87 11.14
N ALA A 173 -7.03 21.55 11.57
CA ALA A 173 -7.69 20.31 11.18
C ALA A 173 -8.22 20.42 9.74
N LYS A 174 -8.46 19.28 9.10
CA LYS A 174 -9.18 19.27 7.83
C LYS A 174 -10.68 19.34 8.11
N GLN A 175 -11.35 20.26 7.44
CA GLN A 175 -12.80 20.44 7.48
C GLN A 175 -13.28 20.56 6.04
N ILE A 176 -14.27 19.75 5.65
CA ILE A 176 -14.72 19.58 4.27
C ILE A 176 -16.23 19.80 4.24
N TYR A 177 -16.72 20.71 3.40
CA TYR A 177 -18.15 20.84 3.15
C TYR A 177 -18.64 19.72 2.25
N TRP A 178 -19.73 19.08 2.64
CA TRP A 178 -20.37 18.00 1.89
C TRP A 178 -21.81 18.38 1.56
N PRO A 179 -22.18 18.48 0.27
CA PRO A 179 -23.55 18.80 -0.12
C PRO A 179 -24.48 17.62 0.20
N VAL A 180 -25.59 17.90 0.86
CA VAL A 180 -26.63 16.93 1.21
C VAL A 180 -27.95 17.26 0.52
N GLY A 181 -28.21 18.54 0.28
CA GLY A 181 -29.37 18.99 -0.45
C GLY A 181 -29.17 19.06 -1.96
N SER A 182 -30.20 19.55 -2.65
CA SER A 182 -30.24 19.64 -4.10
C SER A 182 -29.72 20.97 -4.65
N ASP A 183 -29.68 22.02 -3.81
CA ASP A 183 -29.23 23.35 -4.24
C ASP A 183 -27.80 23.62 -3.75
N PRO A 184 -26.79 23.68 -4.65
CA PRO A 184 -25.43 24.03 -4.28
C PRO A 184 -25.25 25.46 -3.74
N HIS A 185 -26.25 26.34 -3.88
CA HIS A 185 -26.19 27.73 -3.45
C HIS A 185 -26.84 27.98 -2.08
N ASP A 186 -27.49 26.98 -1.47
CA ASP A 186 -28.02 27.10 -0.11
C ASP A 186 -26.97 26.65 0.91
N ASP A 187 -26.50 27.58 1.75
CA ASP A 187 -25.56 27.30 2.84
C ASP A 187 -26.12 26.25 3.84
N GLY A 188 -27.45 26.15 3.97
CA GLY A 188 -28.13 25.19 4.83
C GLY A 188 -28.05 23.74 4.35
N ASP A 189 -27.74 23.53 3.07
CA ASP A 189 -27.71 22.21 2.42
C ASP A 189 -26.32 21.53 2.51
N TYR A 190 -25.41 22.07 3.31
CA TYR A 190 -24.07 21.53 3.51
C TYR A 190 -23.83 21.00 4.92
N HIS A 191 -23.24 19.81 5.01
CA HIS A 191 -22.66 19.29 6.24
C HIS A 191 -21.15 19.57 6.29
N LEU A 192 -20.66 20.04 7.43
CA LEU A 192 -19.23 20.18 7.66
C LEU A 192 -18.66 18.88 8.23
N LEU A 193 -17.91 18.15 7.40
CA LEU A 193 -17.23 16.91 7.77
C LEU A 193 -15.81 17.23 8.27
N ALA A 194 -15.49 16.77 9.48
CA ALA A 194 -14.15 16.85 10.05
C ALA A 194 -13.53 15.44 10.13
N PRO A 195 -12.88 14.94 9.06
CA PRO A 195 -12.29 13.61 9.07
C PRO A 195 -11.16 13.53 10.10
N LEU A 196 -11.19 12.48 10.92
CA LEU A 196 -10.13 12.14 11.86
C LEU A 196 -9.27 11.01 11.29
N TYR A 197 -8.01 10.92 11.74
CA TYR A 197 -7.09 9.91 11.27
C TYR A 197 -7.35 8.55 11.96
N PRO A 198 -7.71 7.48 11.22
CA PRO A 198 -8.11 6.19 11.79
C PRO A 198 -6.88 5.37 12.21
N THR A 199 -6.35 5.64 13.40
CA THR A 199 -5.05 5.10 13.82
C THR A 199 -5.07 3.59 14.01
N SER A 200 -6.14 3.04 14.57
CA SER A 200 -6.30 1.59 14.76
C SER A 200 -6.33 0.83 13.43
N LEU A 201 -7.04 1.36 12.42
CA LEU A 201 -7.09 0.77 11.09
C LEU A 201 -5.72 0.76 10.42
N VAL A 202 -5.03 1.91 10.45
CA VAL A 202 -3.70 2.02 9.84
C VAL A 202 -2.70 1.11 10.56
N HIS A 203 -2.82 0.94 11.88
CA HIS A 203 -1.97 0.02 12.63
C HIS A 203 -2.17 -1.43 12.18
N ARG A 204 -3.42 -1.87 11.97
CA ARG A 204 -3.70 -3.23 11.46
C ARG A 204 -3.13 -3.45 10.06
N VAL A 205 -3.28 -2.47 9.17
CA VAL A 205 -2.68 -2.52 7.81
C VAL A 205 -1.16 -2.57 7.89
N TYR A 206 -0.55 -1.76 8.76
CA TYR A 206 0.90 -1.78 8.98
C TYR A 206 1.39 -3.15 9.47
N GLN A 207 0.72 -3.75 10.44
CA GLN A 207 1.06 -5.10 10.94
C GLN A 207 1.00 -6.13 9.81
N ALA A 208 -0.06 -6.14 9.00
CA ALA A 208 -0.21 -7.06 7.87
C ALA A 208 0.93 -6.89 6.85
N VAL A 209 1.21 -5.65 6.44
CA VAL A 209 2.32 -5.36 5.50
C VAL A 209 3.67 -5.75 6.09
N GLN A 210 3.89 -5.51 7.39
CA GLN A 210 5.14 -5.86 8.06
C GLN A 210 5.31 -7.37 8.19
N GLU A 211 4.25 -8.11 8.50
CA GLU A 211 4.24 -9.57 8.56
C GLU A 211 4.54 -10.17 7.19
N ASP A 212 3.86 -9.72 6.14
CA ASP A 212 4.08 -10.19 4.78
C ASP A 212 5.46 -9.82 4.20
N ARG A 213 6.11 -8.78 4.74
CA ARG A 213 7.43 -8.34 4.28
C ARG A 213 8.59 -8.87 5.10
N PHE A 214 8.44 -9.04 6.41
CA PHE A 214 9.58 -9.25 7.31
C PHE A 214 9.41 -10.39 8.31
N SER A 215 8.27 -11.09 8.31
CA SER A 215 8.15 -12.33 9.09
C SER A 215 9.16 -13.38 8.61
N GLU A 216 9.57 -14.26 9.53
CA GLU A 216 10.48 -15.36 9.19
C GLU A 216 9.87 -16.28 8.13
N ASP A 217 8.58 -16.59 8.27
CA ASP A 217 7.84 -17.39 7.28
C ASP A 217 7.82 -16.74 5.89
N ALA A 218 7.63 -15.42 5.79
CA ALA A 218 7.70 -14.70 4.52
C ALA A 218 9.11 -14.72 3.92
N LYS A 219 10.16 -14.68 4.75
CA LYS A 219 11.55 -14.82 4.29
C LYS A 219 11.81 -16.23 3.74
N VAL A 220 11.31 -17.26 4.41
CA VAL A 220 11.42 -18.66 3.94
C VAL A 220 10.68 -18.84 2.61
N ALA A 221 9.44 -18.37 2.49
CA ALA A 221 8.67 -18.45 1.26
C ALA A 221 9.35 -17.73 0.09
N ARG A 222 9.96 -16.55 0.33
CA ARG A 222 10.75 -15.84 -0.69
C ARG A 222 12.01 -16.57 -1.09
N LYS A 223 12.68 -17.24 -0.14
CA LYS A 223 13.87 -18.05 -0.42
C LYS A 223 13.51 -19.25 -1.29
N ALA A 224 12.40 -19.93 -1.00
CA ALA A 224 11.86 -21.02 -1.82
C ALA A 224 11.52 -20.54 -3.24
N ARG A 225 10.80 -19.41 -3.38
CA ARG A 225 10.53 -18.77 -4.68
C ARG A 225 11.82 -18.48 -5.47
N LYS A 226 12.87 -18.00 -4.80
CA LYS A 226 14.17 -17.73 -5.44
C LYS A 226 14.90 -19.02 -5.85
N ALA A 227 14.75 -20.10 -5.10
CA ALA A 227 15.29 -21.42 -5.41
C ALA A 227 14.48 -22.19 -6.48
N GLY A 228 13.27 -21.73 -6.80
CA GLY A 228 12.34 -22.44 -7.68
C GLY A 228 11.63 -23.62 -6.99
N GLU A 229 11.63 -23.65 -5.66
CA GLU A 229 11.00 -24.68 -4.84
C GLU A 229 9.57 -24.28 -4.46
N TRP A 230 8.70 -25.28 -4.32
CA TRP A 230 7.32 -25.06 -3.88
C TRP A 230 7.25 -24.79 -2.37
N HIS A 231 6.33 -23.91 -1.97
CA HIS A 231 6.08 -23.56 -0.58
C HIS A 231 4.59 -23.28 -0.37
N GLU A 232 4.02 -23.68 0.77
CA GLU A 232 2.59 -23.53 1.07
C GLU A 232 2.14 -22.07 1.18
N ARG A 233 2.94 -21.24 1.84
CA ARG A 233 2.63 -19.81 2.05
C ARG A 233 2.82 -19.01 0.76
N PRO A 234 1.81 -18.21 0.33
CA PRO A 234 1.97 -17.30 -0.80
C PRO A 234 2.97 -16.19 -0.48
N VAL A 235 3.67 -15.71 -1.52
CA VAL A 235 4.60 -14.57 -1.41
C VAL A 235 3.87 -13.30 -1.84
N HIS A 236 3.63 -12.39 -0.90
CA HIS A 236 3.08 -11.06 -1.17
C HIS A 236 4.18 -10.04 -1.50
N GLU A 237 3.92 -9.19 -2.49
CA GLU A 237 4.79 -8.12 -2.94
C GLU A 237 3.99 -6.85 -3.17
N TYR A 238 4.30 -5.79 -2.40
CA TYR A 238 3.63 -4.49 -2.47
C TYR A 238 4.49 -3.51 -3.26
N SER A 239 4.20 -3.35 -4.54
CA SER A 239 4.87 -2.38 -5.41
C SER A 239 4.45 -0.94 -5.08
N ASN A 240 5.35 0.03 -5.29
CA ASN A 240 5.09 1.47 -5.17
C ASN A 240 4.55 1.94 -3.81
N LEU A 241 4.92 1.25 -2.72
CA LEU A 241 4.57 1.67 -1.36
C LEU A 241 5.24 3.01 -1.02
N ALA A 242 4.45 3.99 -0.60
CA ALA A 242 4.97 5.25 -0.06
C ALA A 242 4.99 5.21 1.47
N VAL A 243 6.03 5.78 2.08
CA VAL A 243 6.14 5.90 3.54
C VAL A 243 6.03 7.36 3.93
N GLN A 244 4.94 7.72 4.59
CA GLN A 244 4.75 9.04 5.17
C GLN A 244 5.20 9.02 6.63
N LYS A 245 6.11 9.93 7.01
CA LYS A 245 6.58 10.05 8.39
C LYS A 245 5.73 11.03 9.19
N LEU A 246 5.17 10.55 10.29
CA LEU A 246 4.37 11.34 11.23
C LEU A 246 5.19 11.62 12.50
N GLY A 247 5.41 12.91 12.79
CA GLY A 247 6.01 13.37 14.06
C GLY A 247 7.48 13.75 13.99
N GLY A 248 8.05 13.81 12.78
CA GLY A 248 9.43 14.26 12.55
C GLY A 248 10.43 13.50 13.41
N THR A 249 11.17 14.22 14.26
CA THR A 249 12.17 13.66 15.18
C THR A 249 11.56 13.07 16.46
N GLN A 250 10.29 13.35 16.77
CA GLN A 250 9.61 12.94 18.01
C GLN A 250 8.25 12.28 17.73
N PRO A 251 8.22 11.06 17.14
CA PRO A 251 6.98 10.34 16.82
C PRO A 251 6.12 10.00 18.04
N GLN A 252 6.72 10.01 19.25
CA GLN A 252 6.06 9.75 20.53
C GLN A 252 5.01 10.81 20.91
N ASN A 253 5.14 12.04 20.40
CA ASN A 253 4.24 13.14 20.75
C ASN A 253 2.90 13.08 20.01
N ILE A 254 2.82 12.30 18.93
CA ILE A 254 1.59 12.12 18.16
C ILE A 254 0.70 11.10 18.85
N SER A 255 1.16 9.86 18.95
CA SER A 255 0.40 8.79 19.62
C SER A 255 1.27 7.56 19.92
N GLN A 256 0.72 6.65 20.72
CA GLN A 256 1.40 5.45 21.17
C GLN A 256 1.65 4.46 20.02
N LEU A 257 0.62 4.15 19.22
CA LEU A 257 0.77 3.27 18.04
C LEU A 257 1.61 3.92 16.94
N ASN A 258 1.68 5.26 16.88
CA ASN A 258 2.62 5.94 15.99
C ASN A 258 4.07 5.68 16.41
N SER A 259 4.37 5.69 17.71
CA SER A 259 5.70 5.35 18.20
C SER A 259 6.09 3.90 17.93
N GLU A 260 5.15 2.95 18.04
CA GLU A 260 5.41 1.53 17.70
C GLU A 260 5.76 1.36 16.23
N ARG A 261 5.09 2.12 15.36
CA ARG A 261 5.41 2.21 13.92
C ARG A 261 6.63 3.07 13.61
N ARG A 262 7.31 3.63 14.62
CA ARG A 262 8.43 4.58 14.47
C ARG A 262 8.08 5.84 13.65
N GLY A 263 6.80 6.19 13.60
CA GLY A 263 6.26 7.27 12.78
C GLY A 263 5.99 6.90 11.32
N ASP A 264 6.23 5.65 10.90
CA ASP A 264 6.06 5.23 9.52
C ASP A 264 4.58 4.89 9.25
N ASN A 265 3.99 5.63 8.32
CA ASN A 265 2.68 5.34 7.75
C ASN A 265 2.84 4.80 6.33
N CYS A 266 2.47 3.53 6.12
CA CYS A 266 2.55 2.86 4.82
C CYS A 266 1.31 3.17 4.00
N LEU A 267 1.49 3.89 2.88
CA LEU A 267 0.43 4.21 1.93
C LEU A 267 0.49 3.23 0.74
N LEU A 268 -0.65 2.63 0.44
CA LEU A 268 -0.82 1.76 -0.73
C LEU A 268 -0.92 2.61 -2.00
N ALA A 269 -0.35 2.11 -3.10
CA ALA A 269 -0.38 2.80 -4.37
C ALA A 269 -1.79 2.77 -4.97
N SER A 270 -2.42 3.94 -5.06
CA SER A 270 -3.64 4.17 -5.85
C SER A 270 -3.29 5.05 -7.04
N LEU A 271 -2.44 4.53 -7.91
CA LEU A 271 -1.99 5.24 -9.11
C LEU A 271 -2.89 4.87 -10.29
N PRO A 272 -3.28 5.82 -11.15
CA PRO A 272 -3.89 5.47 -12.42
C PRO A 272 -2.91 4.62 -13.24
N PRO A 273 -3.39 3.77 -14.16
CA PRO A 273 -2.49 3.09 -15.09
C PRO A 273 -1.74 4.14 -15.90
N VAL A 274 -0.43 4.26 -15.65
CA VAL A 274 0.44 5.11 -16.47
C VAL A 274 0.84 4.25 -17.66
N TRP A 275 0.28 4.56 -18.82
CA TRP A 275 0.77 4.00 -20.08
C TRP A 275 2.20 4.49 -20.25
N GLN A 276 3.17 3.59 -20.05
CA GLN A 276 4.57 3.89 -20.32
C GLN A 276 4.76 3.86 -21.84
N SER A 277 4.32 4.91 -22.52
CA SER A 277 4.79 5.19 -23.87
C SER A 277 6.30 5.34 -23.74
N LEU A 278 7.07 4.36 -24.21
CA LEU A 278 8.50 4.56 -24.42
C LEU A 278 8.62 5.86 -25.19
N THR A 279 9.44 6.82 -24.73
CA THR A 279 9.68 8.05 -25.50
C THR A 279 10.03 7.62 -26.91
N VAL A 280 9.10 7.83 -27.84
CA VAL A 280 9.24 7.35 -29.20
C VAL A 280 10.41 8.14 -29.75
N LYS A 281 11.44 7.44 -30.21
CA LYS A 281 12.62 8.07 -30.79
C LYS A 281 12.58 7.84 -32.29
N PRO A 282 13.00 8.83 -33.10
CA PRO A 282 13.25 8.61 -34.52
C PRO A 282 14.17 7.40 -34.75
N LEU A 283 13.99 6.71 -35.87
CA LEU A 283 14.74 5.49 -36.21
C LEU A 283 16.14 5.79 -36.77
N PHE A 284 16.99 6.42 -35.96
CA PHE A 284 18.35 6.78 -36.34
C PHE A 284 19.29 5.56 -36.44
N GLY A 285 20.01 5.45 -37.56
CA GLY A 285 21.03 4.44 -37.83
C GLY A 285 20.49 3.02 -38.01
N VAL A 286 19.21 2.88 -38.37
CA VAL A 286 18.53 1.59 -38.43
C VAL A 286 18.32 1.14 -39.89
N LYS A 287 18.74 -0.08 -40.21
CA LYS A 287 18.59 -0.69 -41.56
C LYS A 287 17.18 -1.21 -41.89
N SER A 288 16.32 -1.35 -40.88
CA SER A 288 14.95 -1.87 -41.00
C SER A 288 14.15 -1.54 -39.74
N LEU A 289 12.89 -1.11 -39.89
CA LEU A 289 12.02 -0.81 -38.76
C LEU A 289 11.86 -2.01 -37.81
N PHE A 290 11.93 -3.24 -38.36
CA PHE A 290 11.77 -4.49 -37.62
C PHE A 290 12.88 -4.73 -36.58
N ASN A 291 14.04 -4.08 -36.71
CA ASN A 291 15.13 -4.15 -35.73
C ASN A 291 14.79 -3.44 -34.42
N VAL A 292 13.97 -2.39 -34.48
CA VAL A 292 13.49 -1.65 -33.30
C VAL A 292 12.20 -2.25 -32.80
N TYR A 293 11.27 -2.57 -33.71
CA TYR A 293 10.02 -3.25 -33.39
C TYR A 293 10.24 -4.57 -32.62
N HIS A 294 11.24 -5.39 -33.00
CA HIS A 294 11.60 -6.60 -32.25
C HIS A 294 12.00 -6.37 -30.78
N ARG A 295 12.42 -5.15 -30.40
CA ARG A 295 12.85 -4.85 -29.02
C ARG A 295 11.67 -4.65 -28.06
N ARG A 296 10.44 -4.43 -28.57
CA ARG A 296 9.23 -4.30 -27.75
C ARG A 296 8.96 -5.58 -26.96
N ARG A 297 8.54 -5.43 -25.71
CA ARG A 297 8.36 -6.57 -24.80
C ARG A 297 7.23 -7.47 -25.27
N GLU A 298 6.17 -6.85 -25.78
CA GLU A 298 4.93 -7.41 -26.31
C GLU A 298 5.26 -8.27 -27.53
N VAL A 299 5.92 -7.68 -28.53
CA VAL A 299 6.43 -8.38 -29.73
C VAL A 299 7.30 -9.58 -29.37
N ARG A 300 8.25 -9.43 -28.44
CA ARG A 300 9.09 -10.57 -27.98
C ARG A 300 8.27 -11.66 -27.29
N THR A 301 7.17 -11.30 -26.63
CA THR A 301 6.32 -12.25 -25.92
C THR A 301 5.45 -13.02 -26.90
N HIS A 302 4.77 -12.32 -27.81
CA HIS A 302 3.96 -12.93 -28.86
C HIS A 302 4.79 -13.78 -29.83
N ALA A 303 5.98 -13.30 -30.26
CA ALA A 303 6.86 -14.10 -31.10
C ALA A 303 7.35 -15.38 -30.41
N ARG A 304 7.62 -15.33 -29.08
CA ARG A 304 7.96 -16.53 -28.29
C ARG A 304 6.78 -17.47 -28.14
N GLU A 305 5.57 -16.95 -27.95
CA GLU A 305 4.35 -17.76 -27.87
C GLU A 305 4.07 -18.47 -29.20
N LEU A 306 4.12 -17.74 -30.31
CA LEU A 306 3.97 -18.29 -31.66
C LEU A 306 5.00 -19.37 -31.94
N ARG A 307 6.28 -19.11 -31.61
CA ARG A 307 7.35 -20.11 -31.75
C ARG A 307 7.06 -21.37 -30.94
N ARG A 308 6.73 -21.25 -29.65
CA ARG A 308 6.39 -22.41 -28.80
C ARG A 308 5.18 -23.18 -29.30
N PHE A 309 4.17 -22.46 -29.80
CA PHE A 309 2.97 -23.05 -30.35
C PHE A 309 3.30 -23.89 -31.59
N LEU A 310 4.10 -23.37 -32.51
CA LEU A 310 4.53 -24.09 -33.71
C LEU A 310 5.48 -25.26 -33.39
N GLU A 311 6.41 -25.09 -32.44
CA GLU A 311 7.31 -26.15 -31.96
C GLU A 311 6.55 -27.32 -31.30
N SER A 312 5.35 -27.09 -30.75
CA SER A 312 4.51 -28.14 -30.18
C SER A 312 3.88 -29.08 -31.23
N ASN A 313 4.13 -28.83 -32.51
CA ASN A 313 3.58 -29.56 -33.67
C ASN A 313 2.05 -29.77 -33.56
N PRO A 314 1.28 -28.67 -33.57
CA PRO A 314 -0.16 -28.73 -33.34
C PRO A 314 -0.87 -29.44 -34.50
N ALA A 315 -1.98 -30.11 -34.20
CA ALA A 315 -2.77 -30.80 -35.22
C ALA A 315 -3.30 -29.82 -36.29
N SER A 316 -3.29 -30.23 -37.56
CA SER A 316 -3.79 -29.42 -38.68
C SER A 316 -5.33 -29.40 -38.67
N ASN A 317 -5.89 -28.56 -37.80
CA ASN A 317 -7.33 -28.35 -37.68
C ASN A 317 -7.67 -26.84 -37.72
N LEU A 318 -8.96 -26.52 -37.86
CA LEU A 318 -9.42 -25.14 -37.98
C LEU A 318 -9.05 -24.29 -36.75
N LYS A 319 -9.10 -24.86 -35.54
CA LYS A 319 -8.75 -24.18 -34.29
C LYS A 319 -7.27 -23.79 -34.24
N THR A 320 -6.38 -24.66 -34.72
CA THR A 320 -4.95 -24.37 -34.83
C THR A 320 -4.69 -23.22 -35.80
N ARG A 321 -5.38 -23.17 -36.94
CA ARG A 321 -5.26 -22.06 -37.89
C ARG A 321 -5.76 -20.75 -37.29
N GLN A 322 -6.93 -20.75 -36.66
CA GLN A 322 -7.44 -19.57 -35.94
C GLN A 322 -6.46 -19.07 -34.87
N ARG A 323 -5.86 -19.99 -34.10
CA ARG A 323 -4.88 -19.61 -33.08
C ARG A 323 -3.59 -19.04 -33.68
N LEU A 324 -3.16 -19.54 -34.84
CA LEU A 324 -2.03 -18.95 -35.56
C LEU A 324 -2.36 -17.54 -36.03
N ASP A 325 -3.54 -17.36 -36.62
CA ASP A 325 -4.01 -16.06 -37.10
C ASP A 325 -4.11 -15.06 -35.94
N GLU A 326 -4.68 -15.46 -34.80
CA GLU A 326 -4.72 -14.65 -33.57
C GLU A 326 -3.32 -14.18 -33.13
N LEU A 327 -2.33 -15.09 -33.12
CA LEU A 327 -0.98 -14.77 -32.68
C LEU A 327 -0.22 -13.87 -33.66
N VAL A 328 -0.49 -14.01 -34.96
CA VAL A 328 0.12 -13.18 -36.00
C VAL A 328 -0.56 -11.83 -36.09
N ASN A 329 -1.88 -11.78 -35.96
CA ASN A 329 -2.64 -10.54 -35.86
C ASN A 329 -2.22 -9.75 -34.62
N ALA A 330 -1.99 -10.39 -33.47
CA ALA A 330 -1.44 -9.70 -32.29
C ALA A 330 -0.06 -9.06 -32.55
N LEU A 331 0.79 -9.69 -33.39
CA LEU A 331 2.05 -9.08 -33.82
C LEU A 331 1.82 -7.89 -34.75
N LEU A 332 0.89 -7.99 -35.69
CA LEU A 332 0.55 -6.93 -36.62
C LEU A 332 -0.16 -5.75 -35.93
N ASP A 333 -1.00 -6.01 -34.93
CA ASP A 333 -1.61 -4.99 -34.06
C ASP A 333 -0.53 -4.17 -33.37
N GLU A 334 0.49 -4.83 -32.81
CA GLU A 334 1.66 -4.16 -32.23
C GLU A 334 2.48 -3.38 -33.27
N LEU A 335 2.49 -3.82 -34.54
CA LEU A 335 3.15 -3.10 -35.63
C LEU A 335 2.39 -1.81 -35.96
N ILE A 336 1.06 -1.86 -36.01
CA ILE A 336 0.19 -0.69 -36.21
C ILE A 336 0.34 0.28 -35.04
N GLN A 337 0.31 -0.22 -33.81
CA GLN A 337 0.54 0.59 -32.60
C GLN A 337 1.92 1.26 -32.65
N PHE A 338 2.97 0.53 -33.05
CA PHE A 338 4.31 1.09 -33.26
C PHE A 338 4.31 2.19 -34.32
N THR A 339 3.64 1.99 -35.46
CA THR A 339 3.53 3.00 -36.51
C THR A 339 2.78 4.24 -36.03
N ALA A 340 1.64 4.07 -35.35
CA ALA A 340 0.88 5.18 -34.79
C ALA A 340 1.71 6.01 -33.81
N GLU A 341 2.46 5.34 -32.93
CA GLU A 341 3.39 5.98 -31.99
C GLU A 341 4.49 6.77 -32.71
N VAL A 342 5.10 6.21 -33.76
CA VAL A 342 6.17 6.89 -34.52
C VAL A 342 5.62 8.08 -35.33
N ARG A 343 4.39 7.99 -35.82
CA ARG A 343 3.72 9.10 -36.51
C ARG A 343 3.36 10.27 -35.59
N THR A 344 3.43 10.12 -34.26
CA THR A 344 3.30 11.25 -33.32
C THR A 344 4.54 12.15 -33.26
N LEU A 345 5.67 11.72 -33.84
CA LEU A 345 6.88 12.53 -33.93
C LEU A 345 6.71 13.71 -34.89
N ASP A 346 7.50 14.77 -34.69
CA ASP A 346 7.52 15.92 -35.59
C ASP A 346 7.85 15.48 -37.03
N ALA A 347 6.99 15.86 -37.98
CA ALA A 347 7.15 15.51 -39.39
C ALA A 347 8.52 15.96 -39.92
N GLY A 348 9.15 15.09 -40.72
CA GLY A 348 10.47 15.36 -41.32
C GLY A 348 11.65 14.76 -40.57
N TRP A 349 11.42 14.01 -39.49
CA TRP A 349 12.46 13.23 -38.83
C TRP A 349 13.10 12.19 -39.77
N SER A 350 12.37 11.72 -40.79
CA SER A 350 12.87 10.80 -41.80
C SER A 350 13.89 11.42 -42.77
N ARG A 351 14.03 12.76 -42.79
CA ARG A 351 14.99 13.51 -43.63
C ARG A 351 16.34 13.73 -42.99
N ASP A 352 16.49 13.40 -41.70
CA ASP A 352 17.76 13.51 -41.00
C ASP A 352 18.81 12.55 -41.62
N PRO A 353 20.07 12.97 -41.83
CA PRO A 353 21.13 12.08 -42.35
C PRO A 353 21.33 10.80 -41.53
N GLN A 354 20.94 10.80 -40.26
CA GLN A 354 20.98 9.60 -39.43
C GLN A 354 19.95 8.54 -39.88
N CYS A 355 18.93 8.90 -40.66
CA CYS A 355 17.91 8.00 -41.20
C CYS A 355 18.25 7.42 -42.59
N ASP A 356 19.40 7.76 -43.18
CA ASP A 356 19.79 7.34 -44.55
C ASP A 356 19.85 5.82 -44.75
N GLN A 357 20.01 5.04 -43.67
CA GLN A 357 20.03 3.58 -43.73
C GLN A 357 18.65 2.95 -43.76
N LEU A 358 17.58 3.72 -43.49
CA LEU A 358 16.22 3.23 -43.47
C LEU A 358 15.70 3.10 -44.92
N PRO A 359 15.12 1.95 -45.30
CA PRO A 359 14.56 1.78 -46.64
C PRO A 359 13.50 2.85 -46.97
N PRO A 360 13.45 3.38 -48.21
CA PRO A 360 12.52 4.44 -48.58
C PRO A 360 11.05 4.09 -48.31
N ALA A 361 10.66 2.82 -48.48
CA ALA A 361 9.32 2.35 -48.16
C ALA A 361 9.00 2.43 -46.65
N HIS A 362 9.95 2.15 -45.79
CA HIS A 362 9.77 2.28 -44.33
C HIS A 362 9.66 3.76 -43.92
N SER A 363 10.46 4.63 -44.52
CA SER A 363 10.36 6.08 -44.29
C SER A 363 9.01 6.63 -44.76
N ALA A 364 8.57 6.28 -45.97
CA ALA A 364 7.28 6.68 -46.51
C ALA A 364 6.09 6.14 -45.69
N TRP A 365 6.23 4.94 -45.10
CA TRP A 365 5.22 4.37 -44.22
C TRP A 365 5.12 5.08 -42.87
N LEU A 366 6.26 5.44 -42.26
CA LEU A 366 6.31 5.98 -40.90
C LEU A 366 6.23 7.51 -40.84
N ASP A 367 6.57 8.22 -41.91
CA ASP A 367 6.54 9.68 -42.03
C ASP A 367 5.93 10.11 -43.39
N PRO A 368 4.62 9.88 -43.59
CA PRO A 368 3.98 10.01 -44.90
C PRO A 368 3.97 11.45 -45.44
N ASP A 369 3.98 12.47 -44.58
CA ASP A 369 3.91 13.87 -45.02
C ASP A 369 5.26 14.47 -45.39
N ALA A 370 6.37 13.85 -44.96
CA ALA A 370 7.69 14.41 -45.12
C ALA A 370 8.75 13.47 -45.72
N ALA A 371 8.42 12.22 -46.04
CA ALA A 371 9.36 11.34 -46.74
C ALA A 371 9.81 11.94 -48.09
N ASN A 372 11.09 11.74 -48.43
CA ASN A 372 11.67 12.28 -49.68
C ASN A 372 11.27 11.49 -50.93
N VAL A 373 10.93 10.21 -50.76
CA VAL A 373 10.59 9.28 -51.84
C VAL A 373 9.39 8.47 -51.40
N HIS A 374 8.36 8.44 -52.24
CA HIS A 374 7.17 7.61 -52.07
C HIS A 374 7.16 6.55 -53.18
N PRO A 375 7.66 5.33 -52.92
CA PRO A 375 7.47 4.22 -53.84
C PRO A 375 5.98 3.90 -54.03
N ASP A 376 5.54 3.49 -55.22
CA ASP A 376 4.14 3.12 -55.45
C ASP A 376 3.72 1.83 -54.70
N ASP A 377 4.70 1.06 -54.21
CA ASP A 377 4.55 -0.25 -53.60
C ASP A 377 4.92 -0.28 -52.10
N VAL A 378 4.72 0.83 -51.37
CA VAL A 378 5.04 0.95 -49.93
C VAL A 378 4.47 -0.21 -49.11
N ILE A 379 3.16 -0.44 -49.19
CA ILE A 379 2.45 -1.47 -48.42
C ILE A 379 3.04 -2.86 -48.71
N GLU A 380 3.27 -3.16 -49.99
CA GLU A 380 3.79 -4.45 -50.44
C GLU A 380 5.20 -4.71 -49.91
N ARG A 381 6.05 -3.67 -49.88
CA ARG A 381 7.40 -3.75 -49.32
C ARG A 381 7.40 -3.91 -47.81
N VAL A 382 6.57 -3.16 -47.08
CA VAL A 382 6.45 -3.27 -45.62
C VAL A 382 5.92 -4.66 -45.22
N ALA A 383 4.89 -5.16 -45.92
CA ALA A 383 4.34 -6.50 -45.69
C ALA A 383 5.34 -7.61 -46.02
N SER A 384 6.09 -7.47 -47.12
CA SER A 384 7.20 -8.36 -47.47
C SER A 384 8.25 -8.37 -46.37
N ASP A 385 8.70 -7.21 -45.90
CA ASP A 385 9.75 -7.10 -44.89
C ASP A 385 9.30 -7.65 -43.52
N PHE A 386 8.02 -7.49 -43.16
CA PHE A 386 7.41 -8.15 -42.00
C PHE A 386 7.46 -9.67 -42.13
N ALA A 387 7.05 -10.21 -43.28
CA ALA A 387 7.05 -11.66 -43.52
C ALA A 387 8.47 -12.26 -43.48
N HIS A 388 9.46 -11.56 -44.03
CA HIS A 388 10.86 -11.95 -43.92
C HIS A 388 11.36 -11.92 -42.46
N TRP A 389 11.01 -10.88 -41.71
CA TRP A 389 11.37 -10.78 -40.30
C TRP A 389 10.74 -11.90 -39.48
N LEU A 390 9.45 -12.19 -39.65
CA LEU A 390 8.74 -13.23 -38.91
C LEU A 390 9.32 -14.61 -39.22
N ASN A 391 9.57 -14.92 -40.50
CA ASN A 391 10.24 -16.15 -40.90
C ASN A 391 11.63 -16.27 -40.26
N ALA A 392 12.40 -15.19 -40.16
CA ALA A 392 13.71 -15.21 -39.51
C ALA A 392 13.62 -15.45 -37.98
N GLN A 393 12.55 -14.99 -37.32
CA GLN A 393 12.32 -15.26 -35.88
C GLN A 393 11.91 -16.71 -35.60
N LEU A 394 11.27 -17.36 -36.57
CA LEU A 394 10.77 -18.73 -36.46
C LEU A 394 11.74 -19.78 -37.03
N ARG A 395 12.68 -19.36 -37.89
CA ARG A 395 13.73 -20.22 -38.46
C ARG A 395 14.61 -20.80 -37.36
N ASP A 396 14.94 -22.08 -37.50
CA ASP A 396 15.67 -22.91 -36.54
C ASP A 396 14.96 -23.00 -35.16
N PRO A 397 14.04 -23.97 -34.97
CA PRO A 397 13.99 -25.31 -35.59
C PRO A 397 12.94 -25.52 -36.70
N LEU A 398 12.15 -24.52 -37.06
CA LEU A 398 10.99 -24.73 -37.94
C LEU A 398 11.34 -24.56 -39.43
N PRO A 399 10.77 -25.39 -40.33
CA PRO A 399 10.96 -25.26 -41.77
C PRO A 399 10.10 -24.08 -42.29
N MET A 400 10.66 -22.88 -42.27
CA MET A 400 10.04 -21.68 -42.82
C MET A 400 10.46 -21.50 -44.28
N GLY A 401 9.52 -21.60 -45.22
CA GLY A 401 9.75 -21.46 -46.65
C GLY A 401 8.83 -20.43 -47.32
N ASP A 402 8.68 -20.58 -48.64
CA ASP A 402 7.85 -19.71 -49.47
C ASP A 402 6.35 -19.75 -49.11
N PRO A 403 5.75 -20.90 -48.73
CA PRO A 403 4.33 -20.95 -48.36
C PRO A 403 4.02 -20.09 -47.12
N GLU A 404 4.86 -20.17 -46.09
CA GLU A 404 4.72 -19.39 -44.86
C GLU A 404 4.93 -17.90 -45.15
N TYR A 405 5.96 -17.57 -45.94
CA TYR A 405 6.21 -16.20 -46.40
C TYR A 405 4.98 -15.57 -47.09
N LEU A 406 4.38 -16.28 -48.05
CA LEU A 406 3.21 -15.78 -48.77
C LEU A 406 2.00 -15.62 -47.85
N TYR A 407 1.85 -16.51 -46.86
CA TYR A 407 0.78 -16.43 -45.89
C TYR A 407 0.91 -15.22 -44.97
N TRP A 408 2.09 -14.99 -44.39
CA TRP A 408 2.36 -13.82 -43.54
C TRP A 408 2.24 -12.51 -44.32
N CYS A 409 2.75 -12.48 -45.56
CA CYS A 409 2.68 -11.32 -46.43
C CYS A 409 1.23 -10.97 -46.80
N LYS A 410 0.37 -11.99 -47.00
CA LYS A 410 -1.05 -11.77 -47.23
C LYS A 410 -1.73 -11.14 -46.01
N LEU A 411 -1.56 -11.71 -44.82
CA LEU A 411 -2.16 -11.19 -43.59
C LEU A 411 -1.70 -9.77 -43.28
N ALA A 412 -0.38 -9.52 -43.36
CA ALA A 412 0.19 -8.20 -43.13
C ALA A 412 -0.37 -7.15 -44.10
N ARG A 413 -0.52 -7.51 -45.38
CA ARG A 413 -1.05 -6.62 -46.42
C ARG A 413 -2.53 -6.29 -46.20
N GLU A 414 -3.34 -7.29 -45.84
CA GLU A 414 -4.76 -7.08 -45.55
C GLU A 414 -4.91 -6.09 -44.39
N GLN A 415 -4.18 -6.30 -43.30
CA GLN A 415 -4.28 -5.47 -42.11
C GLN A 415 -3.68 -4.05 -42.29
N ILE A 416 -2.55 -3.92 -42.99
CA ILE A 416 -1.96 -2.61 -43.29
C ILE A 416 -2.91 -1.77 -44.18
N LYS A 417 -3.59 -2.41 -45.15
CA LYS A 417 -4.58 -1.73 -46.00
C LYS A 417 -5.81 -1.30 -45.23
N GLU A 418 -6.30 -2.12 -44.32
CA GLU A 418 -7.41 -1.76 -43.43
C GLU A 418 -7.05 -0.52 -42.61
N TYR A 419 -5.87 -0.49 -41.99
CA TYR A 419 -5.39 0.65 -41.22
C TYR A 419 -5.19 1.93 -42.06
N GLU A 420 -4.61 1.83 -43.26
CA GLU A 420 -4.53 2.99 -44.17
C GLU A 420 -5.91 3.53 -44.57
N GLY A 421 -6.87 2.63 -44.78
CA GLY A 421 -8.26 2.99 -45.07
C GLY A 421 -8.93 3.73 -43.92
N GLU A 422 -8.74 3.26 -42.69
CA GLU A 422 -9.26 3.91 -41.47
C GLU A 422 -8.70 5.33 -41.29
N ILE A 423 -7.39 5.51 -41.44
CA ILE A 423 -6.74 6.83 -41.33
C ILE A 423 -7.24 7.80 -42.41
N SER A 424 -7.45 7.30 -43.63
CA SER A 424 -7.95 8.10 -44.75
C SER A 424 -9.42 8.53 -44.59
N HIS A 425 -10.18 7.87 -43.71
CA HIS A 425 -11.57 8.20 -43.41
C HIS A 425 -11.73 9.13 -42.19
N GLU A 426 -10.72 9.20 -41.31
CA GLU A 426 -10.70 10.08 -40.14
C GLU A 426 -10.12 11.48 -40.43
N GLN A 427 -9.40 11.65 -41.55
CA GLN A 427 -8.96 12.95 -42.08
C GLN A 427 -10.05 13.61 -42.94
#